data_AF-A0A2V9BUT2-F1
#
_entry.id   AF-A0A2V9BUT2-F1
#
_cell.length_a   1.000
_cell.length_b   1.000
_cell.length_c   1.000
_cell.angle_alpha   90.00
_cell.angle_beta   90.00
_cell.angle_gamma   90.00
#
_symmetry.space_group_name_H-M   'P 1'
#
loop_
_entity.id
_entity.type
_entity.pdbx_description
1 polymer ?
#
loop_
_entity_poly.entity_id
_entity_poly.type
_entity_poly.pdbx_seq_one_letter_code
_entity_poly.pdbx_strand_id
1 'polypeptide(L)' 'MATVCLVVSTGKAQDPVKVDPKHNKVEFENDQVRVLRTHVTPKESIPMHEHPANVVVWLTDARNKVTLANGKT' A
#
# COMPACT_ATOMS: atom_id res chain seq x y z
N MET A 1 -6.64 37.84 -11.16
CA MET A 1 -6.55 36.65 -10.28
C MET A 1 -6.28 35.45 -11.16
N ALA A 2 -5.09 34.86 -11.04
CA ALA A 2 -4.72 33.68 -11.82
C ALA A 2 -5.19 32.43 -11.07
N THR A 3 -6.14 31.71 -11.64
CA THR A 3 -6.58 30.42 -11.12
C THR A 3 -5.52 29.38 -11.45
N VAL A 4 -4.77 28.93 -10.44
CA VAL A 4 -3.91 27.75 -10.55
C VAL A 4 -4.82 26.53 -10.56
N CYS A 5 -4.95 25.88 -11.71
CA CYS A 5 -5.63 24.59 -11.81
C CYS A 5 -4.61 23.51 -11.42
N LEU A 6 -4.74 22.97 -10.21
CA LEU A 6 -3.93 21.84 -9.74
C LEU A 6 -4.45 20.57 -10.44
N VAL A 7 -3.76 20.14 -11.49
CA VAL A 7 -4.03 18.84 -12.11
C VAL A 7 -3.46 17.78 -11.17
N VAL A 8 -4.30 17.23 -10.29
CA VAL A 8 -3.92 16.10 -9.44
C VAL A 8 -3.88 14.86 -10.33
N SER A 9 -2.69 14.46 -10.75
CA SER A 9 -2.49 13.14 -11.35
C SER A 9 -2.79 12.08 -10.30
N THR A 10 -3.88 11.34 -10.47
CA THR A 10 -4.26 10.17 -9.65
C THR A 10 -3.37 8.95 -9.93
N GLY A 11 -2.06 9.17 -10.12
CA GLY A 11 -1.09 8.13 -10.48
C GLY A 11 0.07 8.08 -9.50
N LYS A 12 0.30 6.91 -8.89
CA LYS A 12 1.54 6.50 -8.22
C LYS A 12 1.91 7.18 -6.87
N ALA A 13 0.97 7.70 -6.10
CA ALA A 13 1.32 8.41 -4.86
C ALA A 13 1.88 7.50 -3.73
N GLN A 14 1.67 6.17 -3.75
CA GLN A 14 2.10 5.27 -2.68
C GLN A 14 2.68 3.96 -3.25
N ASP A 15 3.87 4.01 -3.83
CA ASP A 15 4.62 2.77 -4.07
C ASP A 15 4.99 2.16 -2.71
N PRO A 16 4.46 0.98 -2.33
CA PRO A 16 4.60 0.42 -0.98
C PRO A 16 6.07 0.25 -0.58
N VAL A 17 6.97 -0.06 -1.51
CA VAL A 17 8.40 -0.21 -1.19
C VAL A 17 9.13 1.10 -0.97
N LYS A 18 8.54 2.23 -1.37
CA LYS A 18 9.09 3.58 -1.14
C LYS A 18 8.52 4.21 0.11
N VAL A 19 7.20 4.09 0.32
CA VAL A 19 6.52 4.71 1.46
C VAL A 19 6.65 3.87 2.74
N ASP A 20 6.84 2.56 2.60
CA ASP A 20 7.02 1.63 3.71
C ASP A 20 8.03 0.52 3.37
N PRO A 21 9.31 0.89 3.20
CA PRO A 21 10.39 -0.05 2.85
C PRO A 21 10.66 -1.08 3.97
N LYS A 22 10.22 -0.79 5.20
CA LYS A 22 10.38 -1.68 6.34
C LYS A 22 9.57 -2.96 6.16
N HIS A 23 8.32 -2.83 5.72
CA HIS A 23 7.42 -3.98 5.63
C HIS A 23 7.32 -4.55 4.23
N ASN A 24 7.78 -3.87 3.18
CA ASN A 24 7.57 -4.28 1.79
C ASN A 24 8.89 -4.46 1.02
N LYS A 25 9.00 -5.60 0.34
CA LYS A 25 10.10 -5.92 -0.57
C LYS A 25 9.56 -6.44 -1.90
N VAL A 26 10.13 -5.98 -3.02
CA VAL A 26 9.87 -6.61 -4.33
C VAL A 26 10.56 -7.96 -4.40
N GLU A 27 9.81 -9.03 -4.61
CA GLU A 27 10.36 -10.37 -4.87
C GLU A 27 10.41 -10.68 -6.36
N PHE A 28 9.49 -10.10 -7.14
CA PHE A 28 9.44 -10.27 -8.60
C PHE A 28 8.67 -9.09 -9.24
N GLU A 29 9.07 -8.68 -10.45
CA GLU A 29 8.39 -7.62 -11.21
C GLU A 29 8.60 -7.82 -12.71
N ASN A 30 7.52 -7.72 -13.49
CA ASN A 30 7.53 -7.66 -14.95
C ASN A 30 6.41 -6.75 -15.47
N ASP A 31 6.22 -6.70 -16.79
CA ASP A 31 5.25 -5.81 -17.45
C ASP A 31 3.77 -6.11 -17.12
N GLN A 32 3.48 -7.25 -16.49
CA GLN A 32 2.12 -7.71 -16.18
C GLN A 32 1.83 -7.67 -14.68
N VAL A 33 2.78 -8.13 -13.86
CA VAL A 33 2.57 -8.35 -12.43
C VAL A 33 3.80 -7.96 -11.62
N ARG A 34 3.53 -7.50 -10.39
CA ARG A 34 4.54 -7.25 -9.35
C ARG A 34 4.17 -8.04 -8.11
N VAL A 35 5.12 -8.81 -7.58
CA VAL A 35 4.96 -9.61 -6.37
C VAL A 35 5.74 -8.94 -5.25
N LEU A 36 5.01 -8.57 -4.19
CA LEU A 36 5.57 -7.98 -2.99
C LEU A 36 5.55 -9.00 -1.86
N ARG A 37 6.68 -9.16 -1.17
CA ARG A 37 6.69 -9.75 0.17
C ARG A 37 6.39 -8.65 1.16
N THR A 38 5.19 -8.69 1.73
CA THR A 38 4.83 -7.84 2.86
C THR A 38 5.00 -8.63 4.16
N HIS A 39 5.80 -8.12 5.09
CA HIS A 39 5.99 -8.71 6.42
C HIS A 39 5.79 -7.63 7.48
N VAL A 40 4.76 -7.83 8.32
CA VAL A 40 4.39 -6.94 9.41
C VAL A 40 4.51 -7.71 10.71
N THR A 41 5.30 -7.21 11.66
CA THR A 41 5.45 -7.91 12.95
C THR A 41 4.31 -7.56 13.92
N PRO A 42 4.09 -8.35 14.98
CA PRO A 42 2.98 -8.11 15.89
C PRO A 42 2.96 -6.69 16.45
N LYS A 43 1.77 -6.08 16.48
CA LYS A 43 1.50 -4.72 16.99
C LYS A 43 2.06 -3.58 16.14
N GLU A 44 2.61 -3.86 14.96
CA GLU A 44 2.98 -2.83 14.00
C GLU A 44 1.79 -2.38 13.16
N SER A 45 1.92 -1.20 12.57
CA SER A 45 0.96 -0.63 11.64
C SER A 45 1.69 -0.12 10.41
N ILE A 46 1.07 -0.34 9.26
CA ILE A 46 1.54 0.19 7.98
C ILE A 46 0.84 1.53 7.69
N PRO A 47 1.47 2.44 6.94
CA PRO A 47 0.86 3.73 6.60
C PRO A 47 -0.50 3.55 5.89
N MET A 48 -1.39 4.54 6.04
CA MET A 48 -2.63 4.59 5.28
C MET A 48 -2.32 4.57 3.78
N HIS A 49 -2.94 3.64 3.05
CA HIS A 49 -2.71 3.48 1.62
C HIS A 49 -3.97 2.98 0.91
N GLU A 50 -4.00 3.19 -0.40
CA GLU A 50 -5.01 2.62 -1.28
C GLU A 50 -4.45 1.43 -2.06
N HIS A 51 -5.32 0.50 -2.45
CA HIS A 51 -4.95 -0.66 -3.25
C HIS A 51 -5.37 -0.47 -4.71
N PRO A 52 -4.45 -0.59 -5.69
CA PRO A 52 -4.85 -0.95 -7.04
C PRO A 52 -5.40 -2.39 -7.05
N ALA A 53 -5.85 -2.88 -8.21
CA ALA A 53 -6.23 -4.28 -8.36
C ALA A 53 -5.10 -5.20 -7.88
N ASN A 54 -5.37 -6.01 -6.86
CA ASN A 54 -4.38 -6.90 -6.24
C ASN A 54 -5.01 -8.20 -5.74
N VAL A 55 -4.14 -9.14 -5.39
CA VAL A 55 -4.48 -10.38 -4.69
C VAL A 55 -3.54 -10.51 -3.50
N VAL A 56 -4.08 -10.88 -2.34
CA VAL A 56 -3.30 -11.13 -1.13
C VAL A 56 -3.26 -12.63 -0.86
N VAL A 57 -2.05 -13.17 -0.71
CA VAL A 57 -1.82 -14.55 -0.28
C VAL A 57 -1.22 -14.52 1.12
N TRP A 58 -2.00 -15.00 2.10
CA TRP A 58 -1.54 -15.10 3.48
C TRP A 58 -0.65 -16.33 3.65
N LEU A 59 0.59 -16.11 4.11
CA LEU A 59 1.55 -17.20 4.37
C LEU A 59 1.45 -17.76 5.79
N THR A 60 0.83 -17.00 6.70
CA THR A 60 0.58 -17.36 8.09
C THR A 60 -0.77 -16.81 8.52
N ASP A 61 -1.36 -17.39 9.58
CA ASP A 61 -2.53 -16.82 10.23
C ASP A 61 -2.24 -15.39 10.68
N ALA A 62 -3.22 -14.49 10.47
CA ALA A 62 -3.09 -13.09 10.83
C ALA A 62 -4.32 -12.61 11.60
N ARG A 63 -4.09 -11.79 12.64
CA ARG A 63 -5.14 -11.05 13.36
C ARG A 63 -4.91 -9.57 13.13
N ASN A 64 -5.58 -9.04 12.12
CA ASN A 64 -5.42 -7.65 11.69
C ASN A 64 -6.63 -6.82 12.10
N LYS A 65 -6.39 -5.56 12.46
CA LYS A 65 -7.43 -4.53 12.54
C LYS A 65 -7.22 -3.58 11.36
N VAL A 66 -8.25 -3.39 10.55
CA VAL A 66 -8.21 -2.44 9.43
C VAL A 66 -8.91 -1.17 9.89
N THR A 67 -8.25 -0.02 9.74
CA THR A 67 -8.87 1.28 9.94
C THR A 67 -9.12 1.91 8.57
N LEU A 68 -10.38 2.21 8.26
CA LEU A 68 -10.76 2.92 7.03
C LEU A 68 -10.44 4.41 7.14
N ALA A 69 -10.37 5.11 6.01
CA ALA A 69 -10.03 6.54 5.97
C ALA A 69 -10.98 7.44 6.80
N ASN A 70 -12.22 7.00 7.00
CA ASN A 70 -13.20 7.68 7.86
C ASN A 70 -13.07 7.34 9.36
N GLY A 71 -12.01 6.64 9.76
CA GLY A 71 -11.72 6.27 11.15
C GLY A 71 -12.47 5.03 11.64
N LYS A 72 -13.33 4.41 10.82
CA LYS A 72 -14.03 3.18 11.19
C LYS A 72 -13.07 1.99 11.19
N THR A 73 -13.22 1.11 12.19
CA THR A 73 -12.51 -0.17 12.31
C THR A 73 -13.45 -1.36 12.24
#